data_AF-A0A7J3JNQ8-F1
#
_entry.id   AF-A0A7J3JNQ8-F1
#
_cell.length_a   1.000
_cell.length_b   1.000
_cell.length_c   1.000
_cell.angle_alpha   90.00
_cell.angle_beta   90.00
_cell.angle_gamma   90.00
#
_symmetry.space_group_name_H-M   'P 1'
#
loop_
_entity.id
_entity.type
_entity.pdbx_description
1 polymer ?
#
loop_
_entity_poly.entity_id
_entity_poly.type
_entity_poly.pdbx_seq_one_letter_code
_entity_poly.pdbx_strand_id
1 'polypeptide(L)'
;MPKYTIKLIVTSLNPDDFIKCSIIANRVRKYTKKYVDIHILFVPNTTGFSGIIVEDEDVIRCDDETESIERVIEGISRFISKRKFVEPEIAAGILK
;
A
#
# COMPACT_ATOMS: atom_id res chain seq x y z
N MET A 1 -15.43 -1.13 14.25
CA MET A 1 -15.28 -1.20 12.79
C MET A 1 -14.19 -2.20 12.47
N PRO A 2 -14.42 -3.18 11.56
CA PRO A 2 -13.34 -4.04 11.10
C PRO A 2 -12.25 -3.16 10.47
N LYS A 3 -11.00 -3.36 10.88
CA LYS A 3 -9.86 -2.67 10.27
C LYS A 3 -9.52 -3.38 8.96
N TYR A 4 -9.47 -2.63 7.86
CA TYR A 4 -8.97 -3.19 6.61
C TYR A 4 -7.51 -3.57 6.80
N THR A 5 -7.15 -4.79 6.37
CA THR A 5 -5.77 -5.24 6.33
C THR A 5 -5.23 -4.97 4.94
N ILE A 6 -4.08 -4.30 4.85
CA ILE A 6 -3.45 -3.92 3.58
C ILE A 6 -1.98 -4.34 3.60
N LYS A 7 -1.52 -4.95 2.52
CA LYS A 7 -0.09 -5.21 2.30
C LYS A 7 0.55 -4.05 1.52
N LEU A 8 1.66 -3.55 2.07
CA LEU A 8 2.60 -2.69 1.34
C LEU A 8 3.81 -3.54 0.97
N ILE A 9 4.13 -3.61 -0.32
CA ILE A 9 5.31 -4.32 -0.81
C ILE A 9 6.40 -3.29 -1.08
N VAL A 10 7.49 -3.36 -0.31
CA VAL A 10 8.68 -2.54 -0.50
C VAL A 10 9.67 -3.34 -1.33
N THR A 11 10.10 -2.76 -2.46
CA THR A 11 11.06 -3.41 -3.36
C THR A 11 12.00 -2.39 -3.98
N SER A 12 13.27 -2.76 -4.15
CA SER A 12 14.27 -1.94 -4.83
C SER A 12 15.50 -2.79 -5.19
N LEU A 13 16.26 -2.37 -6.20
CA LEU A 13 17.60 -2.89 -6.50
C LEU A 13 18.71 -2.09 -5.79
N ASN A 14 18.43 -0.86 -5.39
CA ASN A 14 19.39 0.01 -4.72
C ASN A 14 19.15 -0.05 -3.19
N PRO A 15 20.17 -0.40 -2.38
CA PRO A 15 20.03 -0.43 -0.92
C PRO A 15 19.54 0.88 -0.30
N ASP A 16 19.97 2.04 -0.80
CA ASP A 16 19.56 3.34 -0.26
C ASP A 16 18.08 3.63 -0.54
N ASP A 17 17.62 3.33 -1.75
CA ASP A 17 16.20 3.47 -2.11
C ASP A 17 15.34 2.48 -1.32
N PHE A 18 15.84 1.26 -1.11
CA PHE A 18 15.18 0.26 -0.28
C PHE A 18 14.97 0.77 1.15
N ILE A 19 16.00 1.37 1.74
CA ILE A 19 15.94 1.96 3.09
C ILE A 19 14.95 3.13 3.10
N LYS A 20 15.02 4.05 2.13
CA LYS A 20 14.08 5.18 2.03
C LYS A 20 12.63 4.71 1.95
N CYS A 21 12.31 3.78 1.04
CA CYS A 21 10.98 3.21 0.92
C CYS A 21 10.51 2.50 2.20
N SER A 22 11.43 1.79 2.88
CA SER A 22 11.12 1.12 4.14
C SER A 22 10.73 2.12 5.24
N ILE A 23 11.40 3.26 5.32
CA ILE A 23 11.09 4.33 6.28
C ILE A 23 9.71 4.92 5.99
N ILE A 24 9.44 5.25 4.73
CA ILE A 24 8.16 5.80 4.26
C ILE A 24 7.01 4.84 4.59
N ALA A 25 7.13 3.56 4.24
CA ALA A 25 6.12 2.55 4.54
C ALA A 25 5.84 2.43 6.05
N ASN A 26 6.87 2.50 6.89
CA ASN A 26 6.71 2.48 8.34
C ASN A 26 6.02 3.74 8.89
N ARG A 27 6.33 4.93 8.34
CA ARG A 27 5.64 6.18 8.70
C ARG A 27 4.18 6.11 8.34
N VAL A 28 3.85 5.66 7.12
CA VAL A 28 2.46 5.46 6.68
C VAL A 28 1.72 4.48 7.60
N ARG A 29 2.33 3.33 7.95
CA ARG A 29 1.76 2.40 8.93
C ARG A 29 1.44 3.08 10.27
N LYS A 30 2.35 3.92 10.77
CA LYS A 30 2.14 4.64 12.02
C LYS A 30 0.99 5.65 11.91
N TYR A 31 0.92 6.42 10.83
CA TYR A 31 -0.13 7.43 10.62
C TYR A 31 -1.52 6.81 10.46
N THR A 32 -1.59 5.66 9.80
CA THR A 32 -2.85 5.03 9.41
C THR A 32 -3.33 3.92 10.37
N LYS A 33 -2.52 3.53 11.37
CA LYS A 33 -2.80 2.44 12.35
C LYS A 33 -4.18 2.49 13.02
N LYS A 34 -4.75 3.69 13.19
CA LYS A 34 -6.09 3.86 13.77
C LYS A 34 -7.19 3.33 12.83
N TYR A 35 -6.97 3.40 11.52
CA TYR A 35 -7.96 3.14 10.48
C TYR A 35 -7.73 1.81 9.77
N VAL A 36 -6.47 1.44 9.56
CA VAL A 36 -6.07 0.22 8.82
C VAL A 36 -4.94 -0.52 9.52
N ASP A 37 -4.91 -1.83 9.32
CA ASP A 37 -3.78 -2.68 9.69
C ASP A 37 -2.86 -2.86 8.48
N ILE A 38 -1.60 -2.46 8.59
CA ILE A 38 -0.64 -2.48 7.48
C ILE A 38 0.45 -3.51 7.73
N HIS A 39 0.55 -4.45 6.79
CA HIS A 39 1.58 -5.47 6.72
C HIS A 39 2.62 -5.03 5.70
N ILE A 40 3.87 -4.87 6.12
CA ILE A 40 4.95 -4.44 5.23
C ILE A 40 5.72 -5.69 4.82
N LEU A 41 5.76 -5.95 3.52
CA LEU A 41 6.49 -7.05 2.91
C LEU A 41 7.73 -6.51 2.20
N PHE A 42 8.88 -7.10 2.51
CA PHE A 42 10.15 -6.77 1.89
C PHE A 42 10.46 -7.81 0.83
N VAL A 43 10.47 -7.41 -0.45
CA VAL A 43 10.63 -8.34 -1.55
C VAL A 43 11.83 -7.92 -2.42
N PRO A 44 12.78 -8.84 -2.70
CA PRO A 44 13.88 -8.56 -3.60
C PRO A 44 13.34 -8.24 -5.00
N ASN A 45 13.81 -7.15 -5.58
CA ASN A 45 13.36 -6.71 -6.89
C ASN A 45 13.97 -7.58 -7.99
N THR A 46 13.13 -8.12 -8.88
CA THR A 46 13.57 -8.91 -10.05
C THR A 46 13.23 -8.24 -11.39
N THR A 47 12.48 -7.15 -11.35
CA THR A 47 11.86 -6.50 -12.52
C THR A 47 12.34 -5.07 -12.76
N GLY A 48 13.21 -4.53 -11.89
CA GLY A 48 13.97 -3.30 -12.16
C GLY A 48 13.35 -1.98 -11.69
N PHE A 49 12.25 -2.00 -10.91
CA PHE A 49 11.64 -0.77 -10.36
C PHE A 49 11.81 -0.63 -8.85
N SER A 50 12.11 0.58 -8.34
CA SER A 50 12.18 0.87 -6.90
C SER A 50 10.89 1.54 -6.43
N GLY A 51 10.28 1.06 -5.35
CA GLY A 51 9.11 1.71 -4.79
C GLY A 51 8.33 0.91 -3.76
N ILE A 52 7.18 1.47 -3.38
CA ILE A 52 6.16 0.86 -2.54
C ILE A 52 4.96 0.53 -3.42
N ILE A 53 4.54 -0.73 -3.42
CA ILE A 53 3.28 -1.16 -4.04
C ILE A 53 2.23 -1.27 -2.94
N VAL A 54 1.08 -0.63 -3.14
CA VAL A 54 -0.13 -0.86 -2.34
C VAL A 54 -0.92 -1.97 -3.04
N GLU A 55 -1.41 -3.01 -2.35
CA GLU A 55 -2.11 -4.18 -2.93
C GLU A 55 -2.79 -3.95 -4.31
N ASP A 56 -2.23 -4.56 -5.36
CA ASP A 56 -2.72 -4.51 -6.75
C ASP A 56 -2.86 -3.09 -7.37
N GLU A 57 -2.22 -2.08 -6.79
CA GLU A 57 -2.15 -0.69 -7.29
C GLU A 57 -0.77 -0.37 -7.91
N ASP A 58 -0.63 0.87 -8.38
CA ASP A 58 0.59 1.40 -8.98
C ASP A 58 1.80 1.41 -8.03
N VAL A 59 2.99 1.32 -8.62
CA VAL A 59 4.27 1.47 -7.93
C VAL A 59 4.51 2.94 -7.58
N ILE A 60 4.67 3.23 -6.29
CA ILE A 60 4.97 4.58 -5.79
C ILE A 60 6.47 4.70 -5.53
N ARG A 61 7.14 5.61 -6.25
CA ARG A 61 8.56 5.89 -6.04
C ARG A 61 8.79 6.61 -4.72
N CYS A 62 9.99 6.48 -4.18
CA CYS A 62 10.38 7.00 -2.86
C CYS A 62 11.38 8.15 -2.98
N ASP A 63 11.18 9.03 -3.96
CA ASP A 63 12.12 10.08 -4.33
C ASP A 63 12.06 11.24 -3.31
N ASP A 64 10.85 11.72 -3.02
CA ASP A 64 10.56 12.70 -1.97
C ASP A 64 9.73 12.05 -0.86
N GLU A 65 10.17 12.17 0.38
CA GLU A 65 9.51 11.50 1.51
C GLU A 65 8.07 12.00 1.72
N THR A 66 7.81 13.30 1.62
CA THR A 66 6.50 13.88 1.92
C THR A 66 5.49 13.51 0.84
N GLU A 67 5.85 13.73 -0.42
CA GLU A 67 5.00 13.37 -1.57
C GLU A 67 4.71 11.86 -1.57
N SER A 68 5.72 11.03 -1.33
CA SER A 68 5.57 9.58 -1.32
C SER A 68 4.61 9.12 -0.22
N ILE A 69 4.69 9.71 0.98
CA ILE A 69 3.76 9.39 2.07
C ILE A 69 2.32 9.70 1.65
N GLU A 70 2.07 10.88 1.09
CA GLU A 70 0.74 11.29 0.63
C GLU A 70 0.21 10.33 -0.44
N ARG A 71 1.03 10.00 -1.43
CA ARG A 71 0.66 9.08 -2.51
C ARG A 71 0.37 7.66 -2.01
N VAL A 72 1.12 7.15 -1.04
CA VAL A 72 0.84 5.82 -0.45
C VAL A 72 -0.48 5.84 0.33
N ILE A 73 -0.76 6.91 1.07
CA ILE A 73 -2.04 7.08 1.78
C ILE A 73 -3.21 7.18 0.79
N GLU A 74 -3.02 7.88 -0.33
CA GLU A 74 -4.01 7.96 -1.40
C GLU A 74 -4.27 6.57 -2.01
N GLY A 75 -3.21 5.81 -2.34
CA GLY A 75 -3.32 4.45 -2.84
C GLY A 75 -4.07 3.52 -1.88
N ILE A 76 -3.78 3.61 -0.59
CA ILE A 76 -4.52 2.90 0.47
C ILE A 76 -6.00 3.28 0.45
N SER A 77 -6.30 4.57 0.37
CA SER A 77 -7.68 5.08 0.38
C SER A 77 -8.46 4.59 -0.86
N ARG A 78 -7.80 4.58 -2.02
CA ARG A 78 -8.34 4.08 -3.29
C ARG A 78 -8.64 2.58 -3.21
N PHE A 79 -7.70 1.79 -2.69
CA PHE A 79 -7.87 0.35 -2.49
C PHE A 79 -9.06 0.02 -1.58
N ILE A 80 -9.17 0.69 -0.42
CA ILE A 80 -10.28 0.51 0.51
C ILE A 80 -11.61 0.86 -0.17
N SER A 81 -11.62 1.96 -0.92
CA SER A 81 -12.81 2.41 -1.64
C SER A 81 -13.26 1.36 -2.66
N LYS A 82 -12.35 0.84 -3.49
CA LYS A 82 -12.65 -0.26 -4.44
C LYS A 82 -13.26 -1.47 -3.74
N ARG A 83 -12.69 -1.95 -2.62
CA ARG A 83 -13.25 -3.10 -1.89
C ARG A 83 -14.66 -2.84 -1.35
N LYS A 84 -14.93 -1.64 -0.84
CA LYS A 84 -16.26 -1.26 -0.36
C LYS A 84 -17.32 -1.28 -1.47
N PHE A 85 -16.96 -1.03 -2.72
CA PHE A 85 -17.89 -1.10 -3.85
C PHE A 85 -18.09 -2.55 -4.35
N VAL A 86 -17.05 -3.38 -4.32
CA VAL A 86 -17.09 -4.76 -4.84
C VAL A 86 -17.78 -5.74 -3.88
N GLU A 87 -17.56 -5.64 -2.57
CA GLU A 87 -18.22 -6.51 -1.58
C GLU A 87 -19.77 -6.52 -1.67
N PRO A 88 -20.47 -5.37 -1.79
CA PRO A 88 -21.93 -5.37 -1.92
C PRO A 88 -22.43 -5.91 -3.27
N GLU A 89 -21.70 -5.74 -4.37
CA GLU A 89 -22.10 -6.29 -5.68
C GLU A 89 -22.03 -7.82 -5.72
N ILE A 90 -20.98 -8.40 -5.15
CA ILE A 90 -20.83 -9.86 -5.05
C ILE A 90 -21.89 -10.46 -4.11
N ALA A 91 -22.15 -9.80 -2.97
CA ALA A 91 -23.21 -10.22 -2.05
C ALA A 91 -24.61 -10.19 -2.71
N ALA A 92 -24.89 -9.19 -3.55
CA ALA A 92 -26.14 -9.10 -4.31
C ALA A 92 -26.22 -10.13 -5.46
N GLY A 93 -25.07 -10.53 -6.03
CA GLY A 93 -25.01 -11.54 -7.10
C GLY A 93 -25.16 -12.99 -6.61
N ILE A 94 -24.75 -13.29 -5.38
CA ILE A 94 -24.86 -14.64 -4.77
C ILE A 94 -26.29 -14.94 -4.27
N LEU A 95 -27.10 -13.90 -4.01
CA LEU A 95 -28.49 -14.03 -3.55
C LEU A 95 -29.52 -14.14 -4.70
N LYS A 96 -29.08 -14.37 -5.94
CA LYS A 96 -29.95 -14.66 -7.09
C LYS A 96 -29.96 -16.14 -7.44
#